data_AF-A0A705WZ53-F1
#
_entry.id   AF-A0A705WZ53-F1
#
_cell.length_a   1.000
_cell.length_b   1.000
_cell.length_c   1.000
_cell.angle_alpha   90.00
_cell.angle_beta   90.00
_cell.angle_gamma   90.00
#
_symmetry.space_group_name_H-M   'P 1'
#
loop_
_entity.id
_entity.type
_entity.pdbx_description
1 polymer ?
#
loop_
_entity_poly.entity_id
_entity_poly.type
_entity_poly.pdbx_seq_one_letter_code
_entity_poly.pdbx_strand_id
1 'polypeptide(L)' 'MLSIHDPLLIFTDLDGTLLNSHTFEWQPAAPWLTRLHESGVPVILCSSKTAAEM' A
#
# COMPACT_ATOMS: atom_id res chain seq x y z
N MET A 1 3.38 15.06 -17.29
CA MET A 1 2.55 14.97 -16.07
C MET A 1 2.03 13.55 -16.01
N LEU A 2 2.20 12.85 -14.89
CA LEU A 2 1.74 11.46 -14.75
C LEU A 2 0.21 11.42 -14.59
N SER A 3 -0.43 10.47 -15.26
CA SER A 3 -1.86 10.16 -15.17
C SER A 3 -2.06 8.86 -14.42
N ILE A 4 -3.19 8.70 -13.73
CA ILE A 4 -3.56 7.44 -13.06
C ILE A 4 -3.75 6.28 -14.06
N HIS A 5 -3.95 6.60 -15.34
CA HIS A 5 -4.08 5.61 -16.42
C HIS A 5 -2.75 5.20 -17.06
N ASP A 6 -1.64 5.81 -16.65
CA ASP A 6 -0.31 5.35 -17.03
C ASP A 6 -0.01 4.00 -16.34
N PRO A 7 0.95 3.20 -16.83
CA PRO A 7 1.40 2.00 -16.13
C PRO A 7 2.15 2.38 -14.84
N LEU A 8 1.41 2.51 -13.75
CA LEU A 8 1.92 2.90 -12.43
C LEU A 8 2.10 1.68 -11.52
N LEU A 9 3.15 1.72 -10.69
CA LEU A 9 3.39 0.78 -9.60
C LEU A 9 3.74 1.57 -8.35
N ILE A 10 3.17 1.21 -7.20
CA ILE A 10 3.49 1.84 -5.91
C ILE A 10 4.21 0.82 -5.04
N PHE A 11 5.41 1.14 -4.57
CA PHE A 11 6.10 0.37 -3.55
C PHE A 11 5.98 1.10 -2.22
N THR A 12 5.57 0.40 -1.17
CA THR A 12 5.42 0.97 0.17
C THR A 12 6.03 0.08 1.23
N ASP A 13 6.66 0.70 2.22
CA ASP A 13 6.97 0.03 3.48
C ASP A 13 5.71 -0.10 4.33
N LEU A 14 5.78 -0.93 5.38
CA LEU A 14 4.70 -1.21 6.32
C LEU A 14 4.81 -0.34 7.56
N ASP A 15 5.82 -0.58 8.41
CA ASP A 15 5.91 0.02 9.73
C ASP A 15 6.17 1.52 9.64
N GLY A 16 5.30 2.31 10.27
CA GLY A 16 5.40 3.78 10.24
C GLY A 16 5.17 4.39 8.86
N THR A 17 4.71 3.60 7.87
CA THR A 17 4.35 4.06 6.52
C THR A 17 2.91 3.72 6.18
N LEU A 18 2.63 2.48 5.75
CA LEU A 18 1.25 2.06 5.44
C LEU A 18 0.45 1.75 6.71
N LEU A 19 1.11 1.15 7.70
CA LEU A 19 0.50 0.83 8.99
C LEU A 19 0.49 2.07 9.88
N ASN A 20 -0.61 2.24 10.62
CA ASN A 20 -0.66 3.24 11.67
C ASN A 20 0.48 2.99 12.68
N SER A 21 1.25 4.01 13.02
CA SER A 21 2.43 3.90 13.88
C SER A 21 2.13 3.52 15.34
N HIS A 22 0.88 3.64 15.78
CA HIS A 22 0.46 3.36 17.15
C HIS A 22 -0.37 2.10 17.28
N THR A 23 -1.21 1.79 16.28
CA THR A 23 -2.09 0.62 16.32
C THR A 23 -1.64 -0.52 15.42
N PHE A 24 -0.67 -0.28 14.52
CA PHE A 24 -0.24 -1.22 13.47
C PHE A 24 -1.36 -1.65 12.52
N GLU A 25 -2.48 -0.94 12.51
CA GLU A 25 -3.63 -1.22 11.66
C GLU A 25 -3.44 -0.60 10.26
N TRP A 26 -3.84 -1.35 9.24
CA TRP A 26 -3.85 -0.90 7.84
C TRP A 26 -5.24 -0.44 7.38
N GLN A 27 -6.29 -0.77 8.13
CA GLN A 27 -7.69 -0.52 7.81
C GLN A 27 -7.98 0.96 7.49
N PRO A 28 -7.35 1.96 8.13
CA PRO A 28 -7.54 3.36 7.73
C PRO A 28 -7.15 3.65 6.27
N ALA A 29 -6.21 2.88 5.70
CA ALA A 29 -5.80 3.00 4.29
C ALA A 29 -6.71 2.20 3.34
N ALA A 30 -7.56 1.31 3.83
CA ALA A 30 -8.38 0.40 3.01
C ALA A 30 -9.18 1.11 1.90
N PRO A 31 -9.88 2.24 2.13
CA PRO A 31 -10.63 2.92 1.07
C PRO A 31 -9.74 3.39 -0.10
N TRP A 32 -8.49 3.76 0.17
CA TRP A 32 -7.53 4.21 -0.83
C TRP A 32 -6.91 3.04 -1.58
N LEU A 33 -6.57 1.96 -0.87
CA LEU A 33 -6.08 0.73 -1.47
C LEU A 33 -7.12 0.14 -2.45
N THR A 34 -8.42 0.18 -2.09
CA THR A 34 -9.51 -0.23 -2.99
C THR A 34 -9.53 0.61 -4.26
N ARG A 35 -9.45 1.94 -4.17
CA ARG A 35 -9.44 2.82 -5.35
C ARG A 35 -8.23 2.58 -6.27
N LEU A 36 -7.06 2.35 -5.68
CA LEU A 36 -5.85 2.04 -6.44
C LEU A 36 -5.99 0.69 -7.16
N HIS A 37 -6.51 -0.32 -6.46
CA HIS A 37 -6.81 -1.62 -7.05
C HIS A 37 -7.82 -1.52 -8.21
N GLU A 38 -8.94 -0.81 -8.01
CA GLU A 38 -9.95 -0.57 -9.04
C GLU A 38 -9.39 0.21 -10.26
N SER A 39 -8.40 1.06 -10.03
CA SER A 39 -7.71 1.81 -11.09
C SER A 39 -6.59 1.04 -11.78
N GLY A 40 -6.35 -0.22 -11.39
CA GLY A 40 -5.28 -1.06 -11.95
C GLY A 40 -3.87 -0.65 -11.50
N VAL A 41 -3.75 0.09 -10.40
CA VAL A 41 -2.47 0.52 -9.83
C VAL A 41 -2.12 -0.39 -8.64
N PRO A 42 -1.23 -1.39 -8.83
CA PRO A 42 -0.87 -2.29 -7.74
C PRO A 42 -0.01 -1.58 -6.69
N VAL A 43 -0.29 -1.90 -5.43
CA VAL A 43 0.50 -1.51 -4.26
C VAL A 43 1.30 -2.73 -3.81
N ILE A 44 2.62 -2.62 -3.83
CA ILE A 44 3.57 -3.68 -3.55
C ILE A 44 4.18 -3.40 -2.18
N LEU A 45 3.97 -4.32 -1.24
CA LEU A 45 4.52 -4.23 0.12
C LEU A 45 6.00 -4.62 0.08
N CYS A 46 6.86 -3.75 0.61
CA CYS A 46 8.30 -3.97 0.73
C CYS A 46 8.71 -3.79 2.19
N SER A 47 8.96 -4.89 2.90
CA SER A 47 9.34 -4.85 4.31
C SER A 47 10.36 -5.94 4.60
N SER A 48 11.17 -5.75 5.65
CA SER A 48 12.06 -6.79 6.19
C SER A 48 11.31 -7.89 6.96
N LYS A 49 10.00 -7.74 7.15
CA LYS A 49 9.13 -8.77 7.75
C LYS A 49 9.20 -10.06 6.96
N THR A 50 9.13 -11.17 7.69
CA THR A 50 8.96 -12.49 7.07
C THR A 50 7.57 -12.59 6.44
N ALA A 51 7.41 -13.51 5.49
CA ALA A 51 6.12 -13.73 4.83
C ALA A 51 5.00 -14.17 5.80
N ALA A 52 5.34 -14.70 6.98
CA ALA A 52 4.36 -15.09 8.00
C ALA A 52 3.88 -13.90 8.86
N GLU A 53 4.64 -12.79 8.87
CA GLU A 53 4.28 -11.56 9.57
C GLU A 53 3.53 -10.56 8.67
N MET A 54 3.47 -10.84 7.36
CA MET A 54 2.67 -10.09 6.37
C MET A 54 1.24 -10.63 6.30
#